data_AF-A0AAU0F3I4-F1
#
_entry.id   AF-A0AAU0F3I4-F1
#
_cell.length_a   1.000
_cell.length_b   1.000
_cell.length_c   1.000
_cell.angle_alpha   90.00
_cell.angle_beta   90.00
_cell.angle_gamma   90.00
#
_symmetry.space_group_name_H-M   'P 1'
#
loop_
_entity.id
_entity.type
_entity.pdbx_description
1 polymer ?
#
loop_
_entity_poly.entity_id
_entity_poly.type
_entity_poly.pdbx_seq_one_letter_code
_entity_poly.pdbx_strand_id
1 'polypeptide(L)'
;MVSKIITFLRRKQMGELVRDLGLDGQKQKEGTPTMGGLIIIIATLVPVLLFTKITNIYIILLVVSVIWMGAIGFIDDYLKKIKKNKDGLSGKFKVIGQVGLGLIVGVTMYFHKDVTIKREYLDNATPQTTALQKFSSEEKAVISTVPL
;
A
#
# COMPACT_ATOMS: atom_id res chain seq x y z
N MET A 1 56.98 31.17 0.24
CA MET A 1 56.59 30.50 -1.02
C MET A 1 55.43 29.51 -0.84
N VAL A 2 55.36 28.80 0.30
CA VAL A 2 54.35 27.76 0.59
C VAL A 2 52.91 28.28 0.77
N SER A 3 52.68 29.44 1.38
CA SER A 3 51.29 29.92 1.63
C SER A 3 50.51 30.34 0.36
N LYS A 4 51.21 30.67 -0.74
CA LYS A 4 50.57 31.02 -2.01
C LYS A 4 50.02 29.78 -2.74
N ILE A 5 50.69 28.63 -2.60
CA ILE A 5 50.25 27.36 -3.20
C ILE A 5 48.99 26.83 -2.51
N ILE A 6 48.91 26.95 -1.18
CA ILE A 6 47.75 26.51 -0.38
C ILE A 6 46.51 27.35 -0.71
N THR A 7 46.67 28.67 -0.89
CA THR A 7 45.55 29.55 -1.25
C THR A 7 45.06 29.32 -2.69
N PHE A 8 45.98 28.99 -3.61
CA PHE A 8 45.66 28.65 -5.00
C PHE A 8 44.93 27.30 -5.12
N LEU A 9 45.36 26.28 -4.36
CA LEU A 9 44.69 24.97 -4.30
C LEU A 9 43.33 25.07 -3.60
N ARG A 10 43.23 25.85 -2.51
CA ARG A 10 41.96 26.07 -1.80
C ARG A 10 40.91 26.77 -2.68
N ARG A 11 41.30 27.74 -3.53
CA ARG A 11 40.37 28.36 -4.50
C ARG A 11 39.91 27.42 -5.60
N LYS A 12 40.73 26.43 -5.98
CA LYS A 12 40.42 25.46 -7.04
C LYS A 12 39.69 24.19 -6.54
N GLN A 13 39.76 23.91 -5.23
CA GLN A 13 39.10 22.77 -4.58
C GLN A 13 37.80 23.12 -3.81
N MET A 14 37.40 24.39 -3.78
CA MET A 14 36.07 24.79 -3.29
C MET A 14 35.01 24.73 -4.41
N GLY A 15 34.94 23.60 -5.12
CA GLY A 15 34.01 23.40 -6.24
C GLY A 15 33.19 22.11 -6.18
N GLU A 16 33.66 21.07 -5.50
CA GLU A 16 32.93 19.81 -5.39
C GLU A 16 33.50 19.03 -4.20
N LEU A 17 32.65 18.41 -3.38
CA LEU A 17 32.97 17.62 -2.16
C LEU A 17 32.90 18.38 -0.82
N VAL A 18 31.89 19.24 -0.64
CA VAL A 18 31.21 19.32 0.68
C VAL A 18 29.80 18.77 0.51
N ARG A 19 29.71 17.44 0.35
CA ARG A 19 28.61 16.66 0.93
C ARG A 19 28.98 15.18 1.03
N ASP A 20 30.09 14.91 1.72
CA ASP A 20 30.26 13.63 2.39
C ASP A 20 29.83 13.84 3.84
N LEU A 21 28.67 13.28 4.21
CA LEU A 21 28.05 13.51 5.51
C LEU A 21 28.68 12.66 6.62
N GLY A 22 29.69 11.83 6.36
CA GLY A 22 30.55 11.26 7.40
C GLY A 22 29.83 10.64 8.60
N LEU A 23 28.61 10.11 8.40
CA LEU A 23 27.88 9.40 9.46
C LEU A 23 28.31 7.94 9.42
N ASP A 24 28.85 7.41 10.53
CA ASP A 24 29.17 5.99 10.71
C ASP A 24 27.98 5.03 10.46
N GLY A 25 26.76 5.57 10.42
CA GLY A 25 25.53 4.85 10.05
C GLY A 25 25.16 4.85 8.56
N GLN A 26 25.89 5.54 7.67
CA GLN A 26 25.61 5.53 6.22
C GLN A 26 25.97 4.18 5.58
N LYS A 27 27.12 3.59 5.96
CA LYS A 27 27.55 2.27 5.47
C LYS A 27 26.72 1.11 6.02
N GLN A 28 26.07 1.30 7.19
CA GLN A 28 25.12 0.32 7.74
C GLN A 28 23.76 0.35 7.04
N LYS A 29 23.46 1.43 6.31
CA LYS A 29 22.24 1.59 5.48
C LYS A 29 22.48 1.29 3.99
N GLU A 30 23.73 1.07 3.57
CA GLU A 30 24.09 0.65 2.21
C GLU A 30 23.78 -0.83 1.94
N GLY A 31 23.58 -1.64 2.99
CA GLY A 31 23.26 -3.06 2.89
C GLY A 31 21.83 -3.43 3.25
N THR A 32 21.05 -2.52 3.86
CA THR A 32 19.63 -2.81 4.12
C THR A 32 18.90 -2.65 2.81
N PRO A 33 18.40 -3.73 2.20
CA PRO A 33 17.90 -3.64 0.86
C PRO A 33 16.74 -2.65 0.87
N THR A 34 16.77 -1.78 -0.13
CA THR A 34 15.68 -0.99 -0.72
C THR A 34 14.41 -1.83 -1.07
N MET A 35 14.36 -3.07 -0.60
CA MET A 35 13.29 -4.06 -0.69
C MET A 35 12.61 -4.33 0.67
N GLY A 36 12.67 -3.42 1.65
CA GLY A 36 11.87 -3.56 2.88
C GLY A 36 10.37 -3.78 2.60
N GLY A 37 9.85 -3.20 1.51
CA GLY A 37 8.49 -3.46 1.03
C GLY A 37 8.24 -4.93 0.63
N LEU A 38 9.22 -5.62 0.05
CA LEU A 38 9.11 -7.05 -0.26
C LEU A 38 9.02 -7.89 1.01
N ILE A 39 9.80 -7.54 2.04
CA ILE A 39 9.74 -8.20 3.36
C ILE A 39 8.33 -8.02 3.97
N ILE A 40 7.75 -6.83 3.88
CA ILE A 40 6.38 -6.55 4.36
C ILE A 40 5.34 -7.35 3.58
N ILE A 41 5.46 -7.41 2.24
CA ILE A 41 4.53 -8.17 1.40
C ILE A 41 4.59 -9.66 1.75
N ILE A 42 5.78 -10.23 1.93
CA ILE A 42 5.93 -11.63 2.34
C ILE A 42 5.39 -11.84 3.77
N ALA A 43 5.73 -10.96 4.71
CA ALA A 43 5.29 -11.03 6.10
C ALA A 43 3.76 -10.91 6.25
N THR A 44 3.08 -10.25 5.31
CA THR A 44 1.61 -10.13 5.28
C THR A 44 0.95 -11.26 4.49
N LEU A 45 1.48 -11.64 3.34
CA LEU A 45 0.89 -12.69 2.50
C LEU A 45 1.01 -14.09 3.12
N VAL A 46 2.14 -14.43 3.74
CA VAL A 46 2.33 -15.77 4.33
C VAL A 46 1.25 -16.13 5.37
N PRO A 47 0.98 -15.29 6.39
CA PRO A 47 -0.10 -15.60 7.34
C PRO A 47 -1.48 -15.50 6.69
N VAL A 48 -1.71 -14.58 5.76
CA VAL A 48 -3.02 -14.50 5.06
C VAL A 48 -3.29 -15.79 4.28
N LEU A 49 -2.33 -16.29 3.49
CA LEU A 49 -2.52 -17.51 2.72
C LEU A 49 -2.68 -18.76 3.61
N LEU A 50 -2.02 -18.79 4.78
CA LEU A 50 -2.06 -19.95 5.68
C LEU A 50 -3.31 -19.98 6.57
N PHE A 51 -3.78 -18.82 7.03
CA PHE A 51 -4.86 -18.73 8.02
C PHE A 51 -6.22 -18.31 7.46
N THR A 52 -6.33 -17.93 6.18
CA THR A 52 -7.58 -17.46 5.60
C THR A 52 -8.16 -18.40 4.54
N LYS A 53 -9.47 -18.31 4.34
CA LYS A 53 -10.17 -19.08 3.30
C LYS A 53 -10.04 -18.35 1.96
N ILE A 54 -9.21 -18.87 1.06
CA ILE A 54 -8.93 -18.28 -0.27
C ILE A 54 -10.18 -18.17 -1.15
N THR A 55 -11.22 -18.98 -0.90
CA THR A 55 -12.50 -18.88 -1.62
C THR A 55 -13.26 -17.57 -1.35
N ASN A 56 -12.91 -16.85 -0.29
CA ASN A 56 -13.58 -15.59 0.03
C ASN A 56 -13.09 -14.45 -0.87
N ILE A 57 -14.02 -13.81 -1.60
CA ILE A 57 -13.74 -12.68 -2.48
C ILE A 57 -12.98 -11.54 -1.77
N TYR A 58 -13.25 -11.28 -0.49
CA TYR A 58 -12.53 -10.24 0.27
C TYR A 58 -11.04 -10.56 0.42
N ILE A 59 -10.69 -11.83 0.63
CA ILE A 59 -9.30 -12.29 0.73
C ILE A 59 -8.62 -12.23 -0.64
N ILE A 60 -9.31 -12.66 -1.70
CA ILE A 60 -8.79 -12.58 -3.07
C ILE A 60 -8.48 -11.13 -3.43
N LEU A 61 -9.41 -10.20 -3.17
CA LEU A 61 -9.23 -8.77 -3.41
C LEU A 61 -8.07 -8.19 -2.58
N LEU A 62 -7.92 -8.60 -1.33
CA LEU A 62 -6.80 -8.19 -0.48
C LEU A 62 -5.46 -8.66 -1.07
N VAL A 63 -5.33 -9.94 -1.41
CA VAL A 63 -4.10 -10.51 -1.97
C VAL A 63 -3.72 -9.83 -3.28
N VAL A 64 -4.68 -9.65 -4.19
CA VAL A 64 -4.47 -8.95 -5.46
C VAL A 64 -4.03 -7.51 -5.21
N SER A 65 -4.66 -6.81 -4.26
CA SER A 65 -4.32 -5.41 -3.95
C SER A 65 -2.92 -5.25 -3.36
N VAL A 66 -2.52 -6.16 -2.46
CA VAL A 66 -1.16 -6.16 -1.86
C VAL A 66 -0.10 -6.41 -2.92
N ILE A 67 -0.31 -7.41 -3.79
CA ILE A 67 0.63 -7.72 -4.88
C ILE A 67 0.69 -6.54 -5.88
N TRP A 68 -0.44 -5.95 -6.24
CA TRP A 68 -0.51 -4.83 -7.17
C TRP A 68 0.23 -3.59 -6.65
N MET A 69 -0.05 -3.17 -5.41
CA MET A 69 0.64 -2.05 -4.77
C MET A 69 2.14 -2.35 -4.59
N GLY A 70 2.46 -3.60 -4.25
CA GLY A 70 3.84 -4.08 -4.17
C GLY A 70 4.59 -3.97 -5.50
N ALA A 71 3.96 -4.35 -6.60
CA ALA A 71 4.52 -4.24 -7.95
C ALA A 71 4.77 -2.78 -8.33
N ILE A 72 3.82 -1.87 -8.08
CA ILE A 72 4.01 -0.43 -8.35
C ILE A 72 5.19 0.13 -7.55
N GLY A 73 5.28 -0.22 -6.26
CA GLY A 73 6.39 0.19 -5.39
C GLY A 73 7.74 -0.37 -5.85
N PHE A 74 7.77 -1.65 -6.25
CA PHE A 74 8.97 -2.31 -6.77
C PHE A 74 9.45 -1.68 -8.08
N ILE A 75 8.53 -1.40 -9.01
CA ILE A 75 8.84 -0.74 -10.28
C ILE A 75 9.41 0.66 -10.05
N ASP A 76 8.85 1.44 -9.12
CA ASP A 76 9.39 2.76 -8.78
C ASP A 76 10.81 2.69 -8.21
N ASP A 77 11.06 1.77 -7.28
CA ASP A 77 12.38 1.57 -6.69
C ASP A 77 13.41 1.07 -7.73
N TYR A 78 12.98 0.16 -8.61
CA TYR A 78 13.80 -0.33 -9.72
C TYR A 78 14.17 0.78 -10.71
N LEU A 79 13.20 1.61 -11.10
CA LEU A 79 13.44 2.76 -11.99
C LEU A 79 14.37 3.80 -11.35
N LYS A 80 14.24 4.06 -10.05
CA LYS A 80 15.16 4.95 -9.31
C LYS A 80 16.59 4.44 -9.33
N LYS A 81 16.81 3.14 -9.13
CA LYS A 81 18.14 2.52 -9.16
C LYS A 81 18.79 2.57 -10.54
N ILE A 82 18.04 2.25 -11.59
CA ILE A 82 18.57 2.24 -12.97
C ILE A 82 18.89 3.65 -13.45
N LYS A 83 17.98 4.61 -13.22
CA LYS A 83 18.09 5.92 -13.87
C LYS A 83 19.12 6.84 -13.21
N LYS A 84 19.66 6.49 -12.03
CA LYS A 84 20.53 7.32 -11.14
C LYS A 84 20.06 8.78 -10.96
N ASN A 85 18.82 9.07 -11.34
CA ASN A 85 18.17 10.37 -11.30
C ASN A 85 17.07 10.29 -10.24
N LYS A 86 16.99 11.32 -9.40
CA LYS A 86 16.16 11.34 -8.19
C LYS A 86 14.65 11.29 -8.45
N ASP A 87 14.22 11.44 -9.70
CA ASP A 87 12.81 11.61 -10.04
C ASP A 87 12.00 10.30 -10.10
N GLY A 88 12.65 9.13 -10.10
CA GLY A 88 11.95 7.83 -10.08
C GLY A 88 10.86 7.68 -11.14
N LEU A 89 9.82 6.87 -10.83
CA LEU A 89 8.62 6.81 -11.66
C LEU A 89 7.82 8.11 -11.49
N SER A 90 7.49 8.78 -12.60
CA SER A 90 6.70 10.02 -12.58
C SER A 90 5.43 9.83 -11.75
N GLY A 91 5.20 10.74 -10.80
CA GLY A 91 4.12 10.64 -9.80
C GLY A 91 2.74 10.39 -10.42
N LYS A 92 2.53 10.86 -11.66
CA LYS A 92 1.31 10.60 -12.43
C LYS A 92 1.06 9.11 -12.66
N PHE A 93 2.08 8.31 -13.00
CA PHE A 93 1.93 6.87 -13.22
C PHE A 93 1.63 6.11 -11.92
N LYS A 94 2.17 6.56 -10.79
CA LYS A 94 1.83 5.99 -9.48
C LYS A 94 0.37 6.21 -9.15
N VAL A 95 -0.10 7.45 -9.30
CA VAL A 95 -1.49 7.81 -9.00
C VAL A 95 -2.45 7.09 -9.94
N ILE A 96 -2.15 7.02 -11.24
CA ILE A 96 -2.97 6.26 -12.20
C ILE A 96 -3.05 4.78 -11.80
N GLY A 97 -1.93 4.17 -11.39
CA GLY A 97 -1.90 2.78 -10.93
C GLY A 97 -2.72 2.53 -9.65
N GLN A 98 -2.75 3.50 -8.74
CA GLN A 98 -3.56 3.43 -7.52
C GLN A 98 -5.05 3.63 -7.79
N VAL A 99 -5.40 4.61 -8.61
CA VAL A 99 -6.79 4.87 -9.02
C VAL A 99 -7.35 3.69 -9.82
N GLY A 100 -6.54 3.11 -10.72
CA GLY A 100 -6.91 1.91 -11.46
C GLY A 100 -7.21 0.72 -10.55
N LEU A 101 -6.37 0.47 -9.54
CA LEU A 101 -6.65 -0.58 -8.55
C LEU A 101 -7.95 -0.31 -7.80
N GLY A 102 -8.15 0.92 -7.31
CA GLY A 102 -9.36 1.30 -6.59
C GLY A 102 -10.64 1.09 -7.43
N LEU A 103 -10.57 1.41 -8.72
CA LEU A 103 -11.67 1.18 -9.65
C LEU A 103 -11.96 -0.32 -9.82
N ILE A 104 -10.92 -1.13 -10.03
CA ILE A 104 -11.07 -2.60 -10.18
C ILE A 104 -11.68 -3.22 -8.92
N VAL A 105 -11.17 -2.84 -7.74
CA VAL A 105 -11.67 -3.33 -6.46
C VAL A 105 -13.12 -2.89 -6.25
N GLY A 106 -13.44 -1.62 -6.50
CA GLY A 106 -14.80 -1.09 -6.34
C GLY A 106 -15.81 -1.73 -7.29
N VAL A 107 -15.45 -1.91 -8.56
CA VAL A 107 -16.27 -2.61 -9.56
C VAL A 107 -16.47 -4.07 -9.15
N THR A 108 -15.40 -4.78 -8.79
CA THR A 108 -15.51 -6.17 -8.36
C THR A 108 -16.42 -6.28 -7.14
N MET A 109 -16.25 -5.40 -6.16
CA MET A 109 -17.08 -5.40 -4.95
C MET A 109 -18.55 -5.08 -5.25
N TYR A 110 -18.83 -4.22 -6.22
CA TYR A 110 -20.20 -3.87 -6.63
C TYR A 110 -20.92 -5.00 -7.38
N PHE A 111 -20.21 -5.71 -8.27
CA PHE A 111 -20.81 -6.75 -9.12
C PHE A 111 -20.82 -8.14 -8.48
N HIS A 112 -19.99 -8.39 -7.48
CA HIS A 112 -19.88 -9.72 -6.88
C HIS A 112 -20.99 -9.94 -5.84
N LYS A 113 -21.88 -10.89 -6.14
CA LYS A 113 -23.08 -11.19 -5.33
C LYS A 113 -22.78 -11.61 -3.88
N ASP A 114 -21.61 -12.19 -3.64
CA ASP A 114 -21.18 -12.63 -2.30
C ASP A 114 -20.75 -11.47 -1.38
N VAL A 115 -20.70 -10.24 -1.90
CA VAL A 115 -20.46 -9.03 -1.10
C VAL A 115 -21.79 -8.56 -0.49
N THR A 116 -22.34 -9.38 0.40
CA THR A 116 -23.59 -9.06 1.11
C THR A 116 -23.27 -8.54 2.51
N ILE A 117 -23.72 -7.32 2.85
CA ILE A 117 -23.66 -6.80 4.21
C ILE A 117 -24.75 -7.49 5.03
N LYS A 118 -24.36 -8.47 5.86
CA LYS A 118 -25.26 -9.04 6.86
C LYS A 118 -25.44 -8.00 7.98
N ARG A 119 -26.58 -7.33 8.03
CA ARG A 119 -26.97 -6.49 9.17
C ARG A 119 -27.75 -7.38 10.13
N GLU A 120 -27.23 -7.57 11.35
CA GLU A 120 -28.07 -8.06 12.45
C GLU A 120 -29.01 -6.92 12.86
N TYR A 121 -30.32 -7.18 12.78
CA TYR A 121 -31.30 -6.38 13.49
C TYR A 121 -31.38 -6.94 14.91
N LEU A 122 -31.12 -6.10 15.92
CA LEU A 122 -31.50 -6.40 17.30
C LEU A 122 -33.00 -6.15 17.42
N ASP A 123 -33.79 -7.21 17.21
CA ASP A 123 -35.22 -7.19 17.48
C ASP A 123 -35.42 -7.29 19.01
N ASN A 124 -35.59 -6.14 19.68
CA ASN A 124 -35.91 -6.09 21.12
C ASN A 124 -37.40 -6.36 21.40
N ALA A 125 -38.12 -7.00 20.47
CA ALA A 125 -39.48 -7.43 20.66
C ALA A 125 -39.60 -8.93 20.36
N THR A 126 -39.28 -9.77 21.36
CA THR A 126 -40.08 -10.93 21.84
C THR A 126 -39.16 -11.93 22.58
N PRO A 127 -39.53 -12.40 23.80
CA PRO A 127 -38.73 -13.36 24.56
C PRO A 127 -38.54 -14.68 23.82
N GLN A 128 -37.37 -15.29 24.01
CA GLN A 128 -36.98 -16.58 23.45
C GLN A 128 -38.10 -17.62 23.50
N THR A 129 -38.60 -18.05 22.34
CA THR A 129 -39.05 -19.43 22.16
C THR A 129 -39.08 -19.81 20.68
N THR A 130 -38.48 -20.98 20.41
CA THR A 130 -38.62 -21.79 19.18
C THR A 130 -37.65 -21.48 18.04
N ALA A 131 -36.65 -22.36 17.96
CA ALA A 131 -35.81 -22.58 16.80
C ALA A 131 -36.66 -22.67 15.52
N LEU A 132 -36.38 -21.79 14.56
CA LEU A 132 -36.42 -21.97 13.10
C LEU A 132 -36.09 -20.59 12.50
N GLN A 133 -34.82 -20.37 12.17
CA GLN A 133 -34.30 -19.12 11.60
C GLN A 133 -34.92 -18.88 10.20
N LYS A 134 -36.04 -18.16 10.15
CA LYS A 134 -36.66 -17.69 8.91
C LYS A 134 -35.86 -16.52 8.36
N PHE A 135 -35.07 -16.76 7.32
CA PHE A 135 -34.48 -15.71 6.51
C PHE A 135 -35.58 -15.09 5.64
N SER A 136 -35.74 -13.75 5.66
CA SER A 136 -36.68 -13.01 4.80
C SER A 136 -35.97 -12.00 3.90
N SER A 137 -36.61 -11.74 2.76
CA SER A 137 -36.12 -11.21 1.48
C SER A 137 -35.35 -9.90 1.48
N GLU A 138 -34.43 -9.80 0.52
CA GLU A 138 -33.68 -8.61 0.13
C GLU A 138 -34.62 -7.48 -0.32
N GLU A 139 -34.58 -6.33 0.37
CA GLU A 139 -35.19 -5.10 -0.11
C GLU A 139 -34.20 -3.94 -0.06
N LYS A 140 -34.01 -3.27 -1.20
CA LYS A 140 -33.19 -2.05 -1.33
C LYS A 140 -34.02 -0.86 -0.88
N ALA A 141 -33.79 -0.35 0.32
CA ALA A 141 -34.37 0.91 0.78
C ALA A 141 -33.29 1.97 1.04
N VAL A 142 -33.43 3.12 0.37
CA VAL A 142 -32.63 4.34 0.59
C VAL A 142 -33.42 5.19 1.58
N ILE A 143 -33.07 5.15 2.87
CA ILE A 143 -33.72 5.98 3.88
C ILE A 143 -32.68 6.95 4.46
N SER A 144 -32.89 8.24 4.22
CA SER A 144 -32.04 9.36 4.63
C SER A 144 -32.17 9.66 6.13
N THR A 145 -31.05 9.94 6.80
CA THR A 145 -30.94 10.10 8.27
C THR A 145 -30.99 11.57 8.72
N VAL A 146 -31.78 12.43 8.05
CA VAL A 146 -31.94 13.83 8.50
C VAL A 146 -33.20 13.94 9.37
N PRO A 147 -33.09 14.28 10.66
CA PRO A 147 -34.25 14.61 11.48
C PRO A 147 -34.77 16.02 11.12
N LEU A 148 -36.09 16.15 10.95
CA LEU A 148 -36.82 17.43 10.96
C LEU A 148 -36.94 17.95 12.39
#